data_AF-A0A970MQ82-F1
#
_entry.id   AF-A0A970MQ82-F1
#
_cell.length_a   1.000
_cell.length_b   1.000
_cell.length_c   1.000
_cell.angle_alpha   90.00
_cell.angle_beta   90.00
_cell.angle_gamma   90.00
#
_symmetry.space_group_name_H-M   'P 1'
#
loop_
_entity.id
_entity.type
_entity.pdbx_description
1 polymer ?
#
loop_
_entity_poly.entity_id
_entity_poly.type
_entity_poly.pdbx_seq_one_letter_code
_entity_poly.pdbx_strand_id
1 'polypeptide(L)' 'MRQNKVRRRYAKALFDLSLEMKRVEEVYKDMQYIMDLSLEVPEFRILMKSPIIRPDKKI' A
#
# COMPACT_ATOMS: atom_id res chain seq x y z
N MET A 1 8.12 -12.44 12.73
CA MET A 1 7.63 -11.48 13.75
C MET A 1 8.01 -10.01 13.51
N ARG A 2 9.21 -9.65 13.02
CA ARG A 2 9.62 -8.23 12.78
C ARG A 2 8.79 -7.48 11.71
N GLN A 3 8.50 -8.11 10.57
CA GLN A 3 7.76 -7.46 9.48
C GLN A 3 6.34 -7.03 9.88
N ASN A 4 5.67 -7.78 10.76
CA ASN A 4 4.34 -7.44 11.25
C ASN A 4 4.33 -6.16 12.10
N LYS A 5 5.41 -5.87 12.84
CA LYS A 5 5.54 -4.63 13.62
C LYS A 5 5.67 -3.42 12.70
N VAL A 6 6.47 -3.54 11.64
CA VAL A 6 6.68 -2.47 10.66
C VAL A 6 5.41 -2.16 9.88
N ARG A 7 4.69 -3.20 9.40
CA ARG A 7 3.40 -3.04 8.71
C ARG A 7 2.37 -2.30 9.57
N ARG A 8 2.22 -2.68 10.85
CA ARG A 8 1.30 -2.00 11.78
C ARG A 8 1.67 -0.54 12.02
N ARG A 9 2.96 -0.22 12.09
CA ARG A 9 3.42 1.17 12.27
C ARG A 9 3.02 2.06 11.09
N TYR A 10 3.23 1.59 9.86
CA TYR A 10 2.83 2.34 8.66
C TYR A 10 1.31 2.45 8.52
N ALA A 11 0.57 1.35 8.77
CA ALA A 11 -0.89 1.38 8.74
C ALA A 11 -1.45 2.38 9.77
N LYS A 12 -0.91 2.38 10.99
CA LYS A 12 -1.31 3.34 12.02
C LYS A 12 -1.00 4.78 11.62
N ALA A 13 0.21 5.06 11.12
CA ALA A 13 0.57 6.41 10.69
C ALA A 13 -0.34 6.93 9.56
N LEU A 14 -0.66 6.08 8.57
CA LEU A 14 -1.59 6.44 7.50
C LEU A 14 -3.01 6.69 8.03
N PHE A 15 -3.48 5.86 8.96
CA PHE A 15 -4.80 6.01 9.56
C PHE A 15 -4.91 7.26 10.45
N ASP A 16 -3.88 7.54 11.25
CA ASP A 16 -3.83 8.76 12.07
C ASP A 16 -3.87 10.01 11.16
N LEU A 17 -3.12 10.00 10.06
CA LEU A 17 -3.16 11.07 9.07
C LEU A 17 -4.54 11.20 8.39
N SER A 18 -5.18 10.09 8.04
CA SER A 18 -6.51 10.14 7.40
C SER A 18 -7.59 10.65 8.36
N LEU A 19 -7.46 10.39 9.66
CA LEU A 19 -8.29 11.00 10.70
C LEU A 19 -8.08 12.51 10.79
N GLU A 20 -6.83 12.97 10.85
CA GLU A 20 -6.49 14.41 10.90
C GLU A 20 -7.05 15.15 9.68
N MET A 21 -7.00 14.52 8.51
CA MET A 21 -7.50 15.08 7.24
C MET A 21 -8.99 14.88 7.03
N LYS A 22 -9.70 14.14 7.89
CA LYS A 22 -11.12 13.74 7.72
C LYS A 22 -11.40 13.02 6.39
N ARG A 23 -10.51 12.12 5.97
CA ARG A 23 -10.59 11.37 4.70
C ARG A 23 -10.49 9.86 4.88
N VAL A 24 -10.99 9.34 6.00
CA VAL A 24 -10.85 7.92 6.37
C VAL A 24 -11.49 7.00 5.33
N GLU A 25 -12.72 7.30 4.90
CA GLU A 25 -13.46 6.48 3.95
C GLU A 25 -12.81 6.45 2.57
N GLU A 26 -12.25 7.58 2.12
CA GLU A 26 -11.52 7.67 0.85
C GLU A 26 -10.25 6.82 0.90
N VAL A 27 -9.43 7.03 1.94
CA VAL A 27 -8.18 6.27 2.13
C VAL A 27 -8.48 4.77 2.26
N TYR A 28 -9.56 4.40 2.94
CA TYR A 28 -9.98 3.00 3.03
C TYR A 28 -10.31 2.40 1.66
N LYS A 29 -11.10 3.11 0.83
CA LYS A 29 -11.43 2.68 -0.53
C LYS A 29 -10.19 2.55 -1.40
N ASP A 30 -9.27 3.51 -1.33
CA ASP A 30 -8.01 3.47 -2.08
C ASP A 30 -7.16 2.26 -1.68
N MET A 31 -7.06 1.97 -0.37
CA MET A 31 -6.31 0.80 0.10
C MET A 31 -6.97 -0.52 -0.31
N GLN A 32 -8.30 -0.59 -0.34
CA GLN A 32 -9.02 -1.75 -0.85
C GLN A 32 -8.74 -1.96 -2.34
N TYR A 33 -8.82 -0.89 -3.14
CA TYR A 33 -8.51 -0.95 -4.57
C TYR A 33 -7.08 -1.45 -4.84
N ILE A 34 -6.08 -0.95 -4.10
CA ILE A 34 -4.69 -1.40 -4.25
C ILE A 34 -4.54 -2.89 -3.89
N MET A 35 -5.26 -3.36 -2.87
CA MET A 35 -5.27 -4.78 -2.49
C MET A 35 -5.86 -5.63 -3.61
N ASP A 36 -7.01 -5.22 -4.13
CA ASP A 36 -7.72 -5.93 -5.19
C ASP A 36 -6.88 -5.95 -6.47
N LEU A 37 -6.32 -4.81 -6.88
CA LEU A 37 -5.38 -4.72 -8.03
C LEU A 37 -4.20 -5.68 -7.87
N SER A 38 -3.62 -5.76 -6.67
CA SER A 38 -2.51 -6.68 -6.39
C SER A 38 -2.91 -8.15 -6.53
N LEU A 39 -4.15 -8.49 -6.17
CA LEU A 39 -4.70 -9.85 -6.23
C LEU A 39 -5.16 -10.23 -7.65
N GLU A 40 -5.83 -9.31 -8.34
CA GLU A 40 -6.46 -9.55 -9.63
C GLU A 40 -5.52 -9.39 -10.82
N VAL A 41 -4.45 -8.59 -10.70
CA VAL A 41 -3.49 -8.34 -11.78
C VAL A 41 -2.10 -8.87 -11.40
N PRO A 42 -1.78 -10.13 -11.74
CA PRO A 42 -0.49 -10.75 -11.43
C PRO A 42 0.71 -9.96 -11.96
N GLU A 43 0.58 -9.33 -13.13
CA GLU A 43 1.61 -8.52 -13.78
C GLU A 43 2.03 -7.33 -12.93
N PHE A 44 1.06 -6.68 -12.27
CA PHE A 44 1.32 -5.59 -11.34
C PHE A 44 2.19 -6.07 -10.18
N ARG A 45 1.87 -7.23 -9.60
CA ARG A 45 2.65 -7.83 -8.51
C ARG A 45 4.06 -8.21 -8.96
N ILE A 46 4.22 -8.73 -10.18
CA ILE A 46 5.53 -9.07 -10.76
C ILE A 46 6.36 -7.82 -10.98
N LEU A 47 5.77 -6.77 -11.56
CA LEU A 47 6.43 -5.47 -11.78
C LEU A 47 6.92 -4.87 -10.46
N MET A 48 6.06 -4.83 -9.44
CA MET A 48 6.41 -4.27 -8.14
C MET A 48 7.51 -5.06 -7.44
N LYS A 49 7.53 -6.40 -7.59
CA LYS A 49 8.58 -7.27 -7.03
C LYS A 49 9.87 -7.34 -7.84
N SER A 50 9.85 -6.92 -9.11
CA SER A 50 11.00 -7.07 -10.02
C SER A 50 12.23 -6.29 -9.52
N PRO A 51 13.38 -6.93 -9.27
CA PRO A 51 14.61 -6.21 -8.88
C PRO A 51 15.29 -5.51 -10.07
N ILE A 52 14.86 -5.82 -11.30
CA ILE A 52 15.44 -5.28 -12.53
C ILE A 52 14.86 -3.90 -12.85
N ILE A 53 13.56 -3.73 -12.58
CA ILE A 53 12.88 -2.45 -12.77
C ILE A 53 13.35 -1.50 -11.67
N ARG A 54 13.99 -0.40 -12.10
CA ARG A 54 14.55 0.60 -11.19
C ARG A 54 13.45 1.17 -10.27
N PRO A 55 13.76 1.43 -8.98
CA PRO A 55 12.76 1.96 -8.04
C PRO A 55 12.11 3.27 -8.50
N ASP A 56 12.84 4.13 -9.20
CA ASP A 56 12.33 5.39 -9.76
C ASP A 56 11.24 5.21 -10.83
N LYS A 57 11.10 4.00 -11.39
CA LYS A 57 10.05 3.66 -12.35
C LYS A 57 8.81 3.05 -11.69
N LYS A 58 8.82 2.86 -10.36
CA LYS A 58 7.72 2.27 -9.57
C LYS A 58 7.03 3.28 -8.65
N ILE A 59 7.57 4.49 -8.58
CA ILE A 59 7.12 5.62 -7.77
C ILE A 59 6.53 6.64 -8.74
#